data_AF-A0A410Q0W3-F1
#
_entry.id   AF-A0A410Q0W3-F1
#
_cell.length_a   1.000
_cell.length_b   1.000
_cell.length_c   1.000
_cell.angle_alpha   90.00
_cell.angle_beta   90.00
_cell.angle_gamma   90.00
#
_symmetry.space_group_name_H-M   'P 1'
#
loop_
_entity.id
_entity.type
_entity.pdbx_description
1 polymer ?
#
loop_
_entity_poly.entity_id
_entity_poly.type
_entity_poly.pdbx_seq_one_letter_code
_entity_poly.pdbx_strand_id
1 'polypeptide(L)'
;MLFFLYRAFQVLYRYDETVRREVDGWKAGFKICMNATRQGPGICLSHTEKGIERLGKQKFSEADMTIEFRNIDAAFLVLSGQIGVAQAYSQHRFTLRGSIADCMSFVHCVEIIEAYLFPGFIARKILKAMPKKEISPVSVYWHAILNI
;
A
#
# COMPACT_ATOMS: atom_id res chain seq x y z
N MET A 1 -11.25 3.33 -2.25
CA MET A 1 -9.86 3.47 -1.77
C MET A 1 -8.92 2.40 -2.31
N LEU A 2 -9.12 1.10 -2.04
CA LEU A 2 -8.17 0.04 -2.45
C LEU A 2 -7.77 0.05 -3.93
N PHE A 3 -8.71 0.44 -4.81
CA PHE A 3 -8.43 0.67 -6.23
C PHE A 3 -7.35 1.76 -6.44
N PHE A 4 -7.51 2.92 -5.81
CA PHE A 4 -6.54 4.02 -5.92
C PHE A 4 -5.21 3.68 -5.25
N LEU A 5 -5.21 2.94 -4.14
CA LEU A 5 -3.97 2.47 -3.51
C LEU A 5 -3.19 1.59 -4.49
N TYR A 6 -3.83 0.58 -5.08
CA TYR A 6 -3.21 -0.26 -6.11
C TYR A 6 -2.72 0.54 -7.31
N ARG A 7 -3.57 1.40 -7.89
CA ARG A 7 -3.23 2.16 -9.09
C ARG A 7 -2.11 3.17 -8.83
N ALA A 8 -2.17 3.90 -7.73
CA ALA A 8 -1.11 4.81 -7.33
C ALA A 8 0.19 4.05 -7.08
N PHE A 9 0.14 2.82 -6.54
CA PHE A 9 1.33 1.99 -6.39
C PHE A 9 1.95 1.66 -7.77
N GLN A 10 1.15 1.25 -8.75
CA GLN A 10 1.65 1.00 -10.12
C GLN A 10 2.26 2.25 -10.77
N VAL A 11 1.67 3.42 -10.52
CA VAL A 11 2.17 4.70 -11.05
C VAL A 11 3.47 5.07 -10.34
N LEU A 12 3.50 5.05 -9.02
CA LEU A 12 4.66 5.47 -8.25
C LEU A 12 5.84 4.51 -8.40
N TYR A 13 5.62 3.22 -8.62
CA TYR A 13 6.69 2.31 -9.06
C TYR A 13 7.40 2.80 -10.35
N ARG A 14 6.67 3.47 -11.24
CA ARG A 14 7.21 4.04 -12.48
C ARG A 14 7.80 5.44 -12.32
N TYR A 15 7.33 6.24 -11.36
CA TYR A 15 7.67 7.67 -11.29
C TYR A 15 8.34 8.13 -9.99
N ASP A 16 8.47 7.27 -8.99
CA ASP A 16 9.08 7.58 -7.70
C ASP A 16 10.25 6.63 -7.46
N GLU A 17 11.48 7.17 -7.43
CA GLU A 17 12.70 6.37 -7.32
C GLU A 17 12.77 5.58 -6.02
N THR A 18 12.22 6.12 -4.93
CA THR A 18 12.19 5.44 -3.63
C THR A 18 11.30 4.21 -3.71
N VAL A 19 10.09 4.37 -4.23
CA VAL A 19 9.14 3.26 -4.40
C VAL A 19 9.71 2.20 -5.34
N ARG A 20 10.32 2.61 -6.46
CA ARG A 20 10.93 1.66 -7.41
C ARG A 20 12.05 0.85 -6.75
N ARG A 21 13.00 1.53 -6.09
CA ARG A 21 14.15 0.88 -5.43
C ARG A 21 13.71 -0.15 -4.40
N GLU A 22 12.68 0.17 -3.62
CA GLU A 22 12.17 -0.73 -2.61
C GLU A 22 11.51 -1.96 -3.20
N VAL A 23 10.64 -1.78 -4.19
CA VAL A 23 9.96 -2.89 -4.88
C VAL A 23 10.95 -3.76 -5.64
N ASP A 24 11.95 -3.18 -6.30
CA ASP A 24 13.02 -3.90 -7.00
C ASP A 24 13.88 -4.75 -6.04
N GLY A 25 13.93 -4.36 -4.76
CA GLY A 25 14.61 -5.11 -3.71
C GLY A 25 13.85 -6.36 -3.25
N TRP A 26 12.57 -6.50 -3.60
CA TRP A 26 11.78 -7.68 -3.26
C TRP A 26 12.11 -8.84 -4.17
N LYS A 27 12.00 -10.07 -3.66
CA LYS A 27 12.17 -11.27 -4.48
C LYS A 27 11.21 -11.29 -5.66
N ALA A 28 11.63 -11.86 -6.79
CA ALA A 28 10.76 -12.04 -7.95
C ALA A 28 9.48 -12.79 -7.57
N GLY A 29 8.33 -12.27 -7.99
CA GLY A 29 7.04 -12.87 -7.69
C GLY A 29 6.55 -12.65 -6.25
N PHE A 30 7.12 -11.69 -5.51
CA PHE A 30 6.70 -11.38 -4.14
C PHE A 30 5.21 -11.03 -4.07
N LYS A 31 4.47 -11.73 -3.20
CA LYS A 31 3.02 -11.58 -3.05
C LYS A 31 2.64 -10.92 -1.74
N ILE A 32 1.92 -9.80 -1.83
CA ILE A 32 1.39 -9.07 -0.68
C ILE A 32 -0.13 -9.12 -0.71
N CYS A 33 -0.74 -9.57 0.37
CA CYS A 33 -2.19 -9.65 0.48
C CYS A 33 -2.69 -8.84 1.67
N MET A 34 -3.69 -8.00 1.44
CA MET A 34 -4.33 -7.17 2.46
C MET A 34 -5.83 -7.45 2.51
N ASN A 35 -6.35 -7.72 3.70
CA ASN A 35 -7.74 -8.08 3.97
C ASN A 35 -8.35 -7.13 4.99
N ALA A 36 -9.52 -6.56 4.67
CA ALA A 36 -10.26 -5.69 5.58
C ALA A 36 -10.82 -6.44 6.82
N THR A 37 -11.06 -7.74 6.68
CA THR A 37 -11.34 -8.69 7.77
C THR A 37 -10.94 -10.10 7.32
N ARG A 38 -10.89 -11.08 8.24
CA ARG A 38 -10.53 -12.49 7.93
C ARG A 38 -11.26 -13.13 6.75
N GLN A 39 -12.51 -12.74 6.52
CA GLN A 39 -13.34 -13.23 5.41
C GLN A 39 -13.87 -12.06 4.55
N GLY A 40 -13.26 -10.90 4.69
CA GLY A 40 -13.72 -9.64 4.12
C GLY A 40 -13.16 -9.38 2.72
N PRO A 41 -13.50 -8.21 2.14
CA PRO A 41 -12.86 -7.76 0.92
C PRO A 41 -11.37 -7.53 1.16
N GLY A 42 -10.58 -7.85 0.13
CA GLY A 42 -9.14 -7.69 0.16
C GLY A 42 -8.55 -7.48 -1.22
N ILE A 43 -7.25 -7.21 -1.24
CA ILE A 43 -6.44 -7.09 -2.44
C ILE A 43 -5.16 -7.89 -2.26
N CYS A 44 -4.79 -8.66 -3.28
CA CYS A 44 -3.46 -9.25 -3.39
C CYS A 44 -2.72 -8.61 -4.55
N LEU A 45 -1.47 -8.30 -4.33
CA LEU A 45 -0.55 -7.70 -5.28
C LEU A 45 0.64 -8.64 -5.47
N SER A 46 1.19 -8.68 -6.67
CA SER A 46 2.42 -9.38 -7.00
C SER A 46 3.40 -8.40 -7.63
N HIS A 47 4.66 -8.48 -7.22
CA HIS A 47 5.74 -7.88 -8.00
C HIS A 47 6.11 -8.82 -9.16
N THR A 48 6.09 -8.31 -10.39
CA THR A 48 6.49 -8.99 -11.63
C THR A 48 7.47 -8.11 -12.41
N GLU A 49 8.09 -8.64 -13.47
CA GLU A 49 8.95 -7.86 -14.37
C GLU A 49 8.24 -6.66 -15.02
N LYS A 50 6.90 -6.71 -15.09
CA LYS A 50 6.05 -5.62 -15.61
C LYS A 50 5.65 -4.60 -14.54
N GLY A 51 6.10 -4.81 -13.30
CA GLY A 51 5.79 -3.99 -12.12
C GLY A 51 4.77 -4.65 -11.19
N ILE A 52 3.94 -3.83 -10.55
CA ILE A 52 2.95 -4.31 -9.58
C ILE A 52 1.68 -4.77 -10.29
N GLU A 53 1.28 -6.01 -10.10
CA GLU A 53 0.06 -6.60 -10.68
C GLU A 53 -0.93 -7.03 -9.60
N ARG A 54 -2.22 -6.86 -9.85
CA ARG A 54 -3.27 -7.35 -8.95
C ARG A 54 -3.57 -8.83 -9.21
N LEU A 55 -3.54 -9.63 -8.15
CA LEU A 55 -3.89 -11.05 -8.18
C LEU A 55 -5.38 -11.28 -7.85
N GLY A 56 -5.91 -12.41 -8.34
CA GLY A 56 -7.25 -12.90 -7.99
C GLY A 56 -7.34 -13.39 -6.55
N LYS A 57 -8.57 -13.41 -6.00
CA LYS A 57 -8.85 -13.78 -4.59
C LYS A 57 -8.45 -15.22 -4.21
N GLN A 58 -8.23 -16.09 -5.18
CA GLN A 58 -7.78 -17.46 -4.94
C GLN A 58 -6.31 -17.57 -4.48
N LYS A 59 -5.50 -16.49 -4.61
CA LYS A 59 -4.06 -16.53 -4.30
C LYS A 59 -3.68 -16.05 -2.90
N PHE A 60 -4.65 -15.82 -2.02
CA PHE A 60 -4.40 -15.34 -0.65
C PHE A 60 -3.61 -16.33 0.21
N SER A 61 -3.72 -17.64 -0.05
CA SER A 61 -3.01 -18.68 0.69
C SER A 61 -1.51 -18.78 0.38
N GLU A 62 -1.03 -18.11 -0.68
CA GLU A 62 0.36 -18.16 -1.13
C GLU A 62 1.11 -16.84 -0.87
N ALA A 63 0.58 -15.98 0.00
CA ALA A 63 1.13 -14.66 0.24
C ALA A 63 2.44 -14.74 1.05
N ASP A 64 3.47 -14.03 0.58
CA ASP A 64 4.72 -13.84 1.32
C ASP A 64 4.54 -12.85 2.47
N MET A 65 3.66 -11.87 2.26
CA MET A 65 3.23 -10.91 3.27
C MET A 65 1.72 -10.83 3.33
N THR A 66 1.17 -10.86 4.55
CA THR A 66 -0.27 -10.68 4.79
C THR A 66 -0.53 -9.57 5.79
N ILE A 67 -1.47 -8.69 5.45
CA ILE A 67 -2.01 -7.64 6.31
C ILE A 67 -3.48 -7.96 6.56
N GLU A 68 -3.84 -8.25 7.79
CA GLU A 68 -5.21 -8.62 8.14
C GLU A 68 -5.74 -7.66 9.20
N PHE A 69 -6.67 -6.80 8.81
CA PHE A 69 -7.37 -5.92 9.73
C PHE A 69 -8.30 -6.72 10.65
N ARG A 70 -8.38 -6.29 11.91
CA ARG A 70 -9.19 -6.96 12.94
C ARG A 70 -10.69 -6.92 12.61
N ASN A 71 -11.16 -5.81 12.08
CA ASN A 71 -12.53 -5.60 11.64
C ASN A 71 -12.59 -4.50 10.55
N ILE A 72 -13.76 -4.34 9.95
CA ILE A 72 -13.94 -3.38 8.85
C ILE A 72 -13.75 -1.93 9.31
N ASP A 73 -14.08 -1.62 10.56
CA ASP A 73 -13.89 -0.28 11.14
C ASP A 73 -12.40 0.08 11.25
N ALA A 74 -11.58 -0.88 11.68
CA ALA A 74 -10.13 -0.74 11.72
C ALA A 74 -9.55 -0.50 10.33
N ALA A 75 -10.01 -1.27 9.33
CA ALA A 75 -9.62 -1.07 7.94
C ALA A 75 -10.05 0.32 7.45
N PHE A 76 -11.27 0.75 7.77
CA PHE A 76 -11.79 2.05 7.36
C PHE A 76 -10.97 3.19 7.95
N LEU A 77 -10.59 3.14 9.22
CA LEU A 77 -9.78 4.18 9.86
C LEU A 77 -8.44 4.40 9.15
N VAL A 78 -7.75 3.34 8.76
CA VAL A 78 -6.47 3.44 8.04
C VAL A 78 -6.70 3.86 6.60
N LEU A 79 -7.56 3.15 5.86
CA LEU A 79 -7.77 3.40 4.44
C LEU A 79 -8.44 4.76 4.15
N SER A 80 -9.15 5.35 5.10
CA SER A 80 -9.69 6.72 4.97
C SER A 80 -8.72 7.81 5.44
N GLY A 81 -7.53 7.44 5.93
CA GLY A 81 -6.52 8.38 6.42
C GLY A 81 -6.89 9.03 7.75
N GLN A 82 -7.74 8.40 8.57
CA GLN A 82 -8.06 8.93 9.91
C GLN A 82 -6.91 8.69 10.90
N ILE A 83 -6.21 7.57 10.74
CA ILE A 83 -5.00 7.18 11.49
C ILE A 83 -3.96 6.60 10.52
N GLY A 84 -2.68 6.75 10.83
CA GLY A 84 -1.59 6.18 10.03
C GLY A 84 -1.33 4.70 10.30
N VAL A 85 -0.59 4.06 9.40
CA VAL A 85 -0.24 2.64 9.47
C VAL A 85 0.52 2.30 10.77
N ALA A 86 1.50 3.11 11.15
CA ALA A 86 2.28 2.91 12.38
C ALA A 86 1.41 2.99 13.65
N GLN A 87 0.44 3.92 13.68
CA GLN A 87 -0.51 4.04 14.80
C GLN A 87 -1.49 2.86 14.84
N ALA A 88 -1.99 2.42 13.69
CA ALA A 88 -2.89 1.27 13.63
C ALA A 88 -2.19 -0.04 14.04
N TYR A 89 -0.90 -0.18 13.71
CA TYR A 89 -0.08 -1.30 14.17
C TYR A 89 0.10 -1.29 15.69
N SER A 90 0.48 -0.16 16.29
CA SER A 90 0.67 -0.06 17.75
C SER A 90 -0.64 -0.24 18.55
N GLN A 91 -1.78 0.08 17.95
CA GLN A 91 -3.11 -0.16 18.53
C GLN A 91 -3.67 -1.57 18.25
N HIS A 92 -2.87 -2.49 17.69
CA HIS A 92 -3.28 -3.85 17.33
C HIS A 92 -4.55 -3.90 16.46
N ARG A 93 -4.71 -2.93 15.55
CA ARG A 93 -5.87 -2.83 14.65
C ARG A 93 -5.77 -3.73 13.43
N PHE A 94 -4.56 -4.16 13.09
CA PHE A 94 -4.30 -5.20 12.09
C PHE A 94 -3.11 -6.05 12.52
N THR A 95 -3.00 -7.23 11.91
CA THR A 95 -1.82 -8.09 12.04
C THR A 95 -1.03 -8.08 10.74
N LEU A 96 0.29 -8.12 10.88
CA LEU A 96 1.24 -8.16 9.79
C LEU A 96 2.01 -9.48 9.88
N ARG A 97 2.04 -10.24 8.80
CA ARG A 97 2.79 -11.50 8.70
C ARG A 97 3.72 -11.41 7.50
N GLY A 98 4.96 -11.86 7.66
CA GLY A 98 6.01 -11.77 6.65
C GLY A 98 7.37 -11.49 7.31
N SER A 99 8.42 -11.31 6.51
CA SER A 99 9.71 -10.86 7.05
C SER A 99 9.60 -9.40 7.50
N ILE A 100 10.29 -9.03 8.59
CA ILE A 100 10.27 -7.67 9.11
C ILE A 100 10.81 -6.67 8.07
N ALA A 101 11.86 -7.06 7.33
CA ALA A 101 12.47 -6.21 6.32
C ALA A 101 11.48 -5.88 5.19
N ASP A 102 10.85 -6.89 4.61
CA ASP A 102 9.86 -6.70 3.54
C ASP A 102 8.68 -5.87 4.03
N CYS A 103 8.22 -6.16 5.25
CA CYS A 103 7.13 -5.46 5.92
C CYS A 103 7.39 -3.96 6.05
N MET A 104 8.56 -3.59 6.54
CA MET A 104 8.94 -2.19 6.70
C MET A 104 9.06 -1.48 5.34
N SER A 105 9.60 -2.16 4.33
CA SER A 105 9.65 -1.64 2.97
C SER A 105 8.24 -1.40 2.39
N PHE A 106 7.35 -2.38 2.49
CA PHE A 106 5.97 -2.20 2.03
C PHE A 106 5.26 -1.05 2.75
N VAL A 107 5.42 -0.92 4.07
CA VAL A 107 4.83 0.18 4.84
C VAL A 107 5.36 1.53 4.36
N HIS A 108 6.66 1.66 4.07
CA HIS A 108 7.23 2.90 3.57
C HIS A 108 6.68 3.26 2.18
N CYS A 109 6.56 2.28 1.27
CA CYS A 109 5.89 2.48 -0.02
C CYS A 109 4.44 2.99 0.17
N VAL A 110 3.69 2.40 1.12
CA VAL A 110 2.32 2.85 1.44
C VAL A 110 2.31 4.27 2.00
N GLU A 111 3.21 4.62 2.90
CA GLU A 111 3.33 5.99 3.43
C GLU A 111 3.59 7.01 2.30
N ILE A 112 4.42 6.66 1.32
CA ILE A 112 4.64 7.47 0.12
C ILE A 112 3.34 7.60 -0.68
N ILE A 113 2.69 6.49 -1.02
CA ILE A 113 1.41 6.47 -1.75
C ILE A 113 0.34 7.32 -1.05
N GLU A 114 0.20 7.17 0.27
CA GLU A 114 -0.73 7.94 1.10
C GLU A 114 -0.43 9.45 1.04
N ALA A 115 0.84 9.85 0.97
CA ALA A 115 1.21 11.26 0.79
C ALA A 115 0.72 11.86 -0.54
N TYR A 116 0.58 11.05 -1.59
CA TYR A 116 0.04 11.47 -2.88
C TYR A 116 -1.50 11.41 -2.93
N LEU A 117 -2.10 10.39 -2.31
CA LEU A 117 -3.55 10.18 -2.33
C LEU A 117 -4.30 11.07 -1.34
N PHE A 118 -3.71 11.40 -0.21
CA PHE A 118 -4.40 12.22 0.78
C PHE A 118 -4.09 13.71 0.60
N PRO A 119 -5.09 14.60 0.86
CA PRO A 119 -4.84 16.02 1.01
C PRO A 119 -3.73 16.29 2.04
N GLY A 120 -2.95 17.35 1.83
CA GLY A 120 -1.76 17.61 2.64
C GLY A 120 -2.00 17.78 4.14
N PHE A 121 -3.22 18.11 4.58
CA PHE A 121 -3.57 18.18 6.01
C PHE A 121 -3.79 16.79 6.63
N ILE A 122 -4.37 15.85 5.86
CA ILE A 122 -4.55 14.45 6.28
C ILE A 122 -3.19 13.75 6.29
N ALA A 123 -2.41 13.89 5.21
CA ALA A 123 -1.09 13.28 5.09
C ALA A 123 -0.17 13.69 6.26
N ARG A 124 -0.14 14.98 6.62
CA ARG A 124 0.63 15.48 7.78
C ARG A 124 0.21 14.91 9.12
N LYS A 125 -1.04 14.47 9.26
CA LYS A 125 -1.57 13.85 10.49
C LYS A 125 -1.18 12.38 10.60
N ILE A 126 -1.17 11.65 9.49
CA ILE A 126 -0.98 10.19 9.49
C ILE A 126 0.48 9.77 9.26
N LEU A 127 1.26 10.59 8.57
CA LEU A 127 2.65 10.30 8.24
C LEU A 127 3.60 10.88 9.27
N LYS A 128 4.68 10.15 9.57
CA LYS A 128 5.76 10.64 10.45
C LYS A 128 6.54 11.77 9.82
N ALA A 129 6.77 11.68 8.51
CA ALA A 129 7.45 12.68 7.71
C ALA A 129 6.79 12.77 6.33
N MET A 130 6.74 13.97 5.76
CA MET A 130 6.25 14.14 4.40
C MET A 130 7.35 13.70 3.42
N PRO A 131 7.10 12.70 2.56
CA PRO A 131 8.06 12.31 1.55
C PRO A 131 8.20 13.41 0.49
N LYS A 132 9.39 13.50 -0.11
CA LYS A 132 9.62 14.37 -1.26
C LYS A 132 8.86 13.78 -2.45
N LYS A 133 7.99 14.59 -3.04
CA LYS A 133 7.20 14.18 -4.22
C LYS A 133 8.01 14.41 -5.49
N GLU A 134 8.15 13.39 -6.32
CA GLU A 134 8.85 13.46 -7.61
C GLU A 134 7.92 13.92 -8.74
N ILE A 135 6.63 13.62 -8.62
CA ILE A 135 5.59 14.07 -9.55
C ILE A 135 4.46 14.80 -8.82
N SER A 136 3.59 15.48 -9.56
CA SER A 136 2.43 16.14 -8.96
C SER A 136 1.37 15.11 -8.51
N PRO A 137 0.67 15.33 -7.38
CA PRO A 137 -0.44 14.46 -6.96
C PRO A 137 -1.53 14.31 -8.02
N VAL A 138 -1.83 15.40 -8.74
CA VAL A 138 -2.81 15.39 -9.84
C VAL A 138 -2.38 14.43 -10.95
N SER A 139 -1.08 14.41 -11.29
CA SER A 139 -0.53 13.47 -12.25
C SER A 139 -0.76 12.02 -11.81
N VAL A 140 -0.54 11.70 -10.51
CA VAL A 140 -0.80 10.35 -9.99
C VAL A 140 -2.25 9.93 -10.21
N TYR A 141 -3.21 10.80 -9.91
CA TYR A 141 -4.63 10.54 -10.14
C TYR A 141 -4.96 10.34 -11.62
N TRP A 142 -4.39 11.17 -12.48
CA TRP A 142 -4.58 11.10 -13.93
C TRP A 142 -4.12 9.75 -14.51
N HIS A 143 -2.89 9.34 -14.19
CA HIS A 143 -2.33 8.06 -14.62
C HIS A 143 -3.09 6.87 -14.01
N ALA A 144 -3.50 6.99 -12.74
CA ALA A 144 -4.25 5.95 -12.04
C ALA A 144 -5.63 5.66 -12.68
N ILE A 145 -6.29 6.69 -13.22
CA ILE A 145 -7.60 6.56 -13.88
C ILE A 145 -7.45 6.10 -15.33
N LEU A 146 -6.49 6.66 -16.07
CA LEU A 146 -6.34 6.42 -17.51
C LEU A 146 -5.57 5.15 -17.86
N ASN A 147 -4.91 4.52 -16.88
CA ASN A 147 -4.08 3.32 -17.10
C ASN A 147 -2.92 3.56 -18.09
N ILE A 148 -2.41 4.79 -18.13
CA ILE A 148 -1.21 5.22 -18.85
C ILE A 148 -0.14 5.43 -17.79
#